data_AF-A0A932Z3Q0-F1
#
_entry.id   AF-A0A932Z3Q0-F1
#
_cell.length_a   1.000
_cell.length_b   1.000
_cell.length_c   1.000
_cell.angle_alpha   90.00
_cell.angle_beta   90.00
_cell.angle_gamma   90.00
#
_symmetry.space_group_name_H-M   'P 1'
#
loop_
_entity.id
_entity.type
_entity.pdbx_description
1 polymer ?
#
loop_
_entity_poly.entity_id
_entity_poly.type
_entity_poly.pdbx_seq_one_letter_code
_entity_poly.pdbx_strand_id
1 'polypeptide(L)'
;MSQIVKRLEESAQLKQAIAKTMVSEIEQMVNLIITAYRAGGKVVLFGNGGSAADAQHIAGELVGQFKLKRQALPAIALTSNTSILTAVANDCSY
;
A
#
# COMPACT_ATOMS: atom_id res chain seq x y z
N MET A 1 -9.80 32.77 2.12
CA MET A 1 -9.85 31.43 2.75
C MET A 1 -8.43 30.93 2.94
N SER A 2 -8.08 30.35 4.09
CA SER A 2 -6.69 29.93 4.34
C SER A 2 -6.32 28.75 3.42
N GLN A 3 -5.05 28.66 3.04
CA GLN A 3 -4.55 27.56 2.22
C GLN A 3 -4.72 26.21 2.92
N ILE A 4 -4.67 26.19 4.25
CA ILE A 4 -4.90 25.00 5.09
C ILE A 4 -6.35 24.52 4.92
N VAL A 5 -7.34 25.41 5.08
CA VAL A 5 -8.77 25.07 4.92
C VAL A 5 -9.02 24.48 3.53
N LYS A 6 -8.51 25.14 2.48
CA LYS A 6 -8.64 24.66 1.11
C LYS A 6 -8.10 23.24 0.92
N ARG A 7 -6.90 22.93 1.43
CA ARG A 7 -6.29 21.59 1.31
C ARG A 7 -7.10 20.50 2.03
N LEU A 8 -7.65 20.82 3.20
CA LEU A 8 -8.48 19.89 3.96
C LEU A 8 -9.81 19.62 3.25
N GLU A 9 -10.44 20.65 2.69
CA GLU A 9 -11.66 20.52 1.90
C GLU A 9 -11.44 19.70 0.63
N GLU A 10 -10.37 19.97 -0.12
CA GLU A 10 -9.97 19.18 -1.31
C GLU A 10 -9.78 17.69 -0.95
N SER A 11 -9.10 17.40 0.16
CA SER A 11 -8.89 16.02 0.61
C SER A 11 -10.20 15.32 1.01
N ALA A 12 -11.13 16.04 1.64
CA ALA A 12 -12.44 15.50 2.01
C ALA A 12 -13.29 15.18 0.78
N GLN A 13 -13.33 16.12 -0.18
CA GLN A 13 -14.06 15.95 -1.45
C GLN A 13 -13.51 14.76 -2.25
N LEU A 14 -12.18 14.60 -2.31
CA LEU A 14 -11.56 13.45 -2.98
C LEU A 14 -11.99 12.12 -2.36
N LYS A 15 -12.01 12.01 -1.03
CA LYS A 15 -12.48 10.79 -0.35
C LYS A 15 -13.95 10.49 -0.64
N GLN A 16 -14.79 11.52 -0.69
CA GLN A 16 -16.20 11.37 -1.07
C GLN A 16 -16.36 10.90 -2.52
N ALA A 17 -15.52 11.38 -3.44
CA ALA A 17 -15.51 10.92 -4.82
C ALA A 17 -15.10 9.45 -4.93
N ILE A 18 -13.98 9.06 -4.29
CA ILE A 18 -13.51 7.66 -4.25
C ILE A 18 -14.60 6.73 -3.73
N ALA A 19 -15.30 7.11 -2.64
CA ALA A 19 -16.38 6.32 -2.08
C ALA A 19 -17.58 6.12 -3.03
N LYS A 20 -17.73 6.96 -4.05
CA LYS A 20 -18.79 6.83 -5.07
C LYS A 20 -18.32 6.12 -6.33
N THR A 21 -17.04 6.23 -6.67
CA THR A 21 -16.56 5.84 -8.01
C THR A 21 -15.54 4.71 -8.02
N MET A 22 -14.95 4.32 -6.88
CA MET A 22 -13.84 3.36 -6.84
C MET A 22 -14.06 2.17 -5.89
N VAL A 23 -15.23 2.08 -5.24
CA VAL A 23 -15.47 1.04 -4.24
C VAL A 23 -15.43 -0.36 -4.87
N SER A 24 -16.01 -0.52 -6.06
CA SER A 24 -16.01 -1.79 -6.79
C SER A 24 -14.58 -2.27 -7.08
N GLU A 25 -13.71 -1.39 -7.55
CA GLU A 25 -12.31 -1.66 -7.86
C GLU A 25 -11.53 -2.01 -6.59
N ILE A 26 -11.79 -1.31 -5.48
CA ILE A 26 -11.19 -1.62 -4.18
C ILE A 26 -11.61 -3.02 -3.70
N GLU A 27 -12.89 -3.36 -3.79
CA GLU A 27 -13.39 -4.69 -3.43
C GLU A 27 -12.79 -5.80 -4.30
N GLN A 28 -12.64 -5.56 -5.60
CA GLN A 28 -11.96 -6.48 -6.51
C GLN A 28 -10.49 -6.69 -6.10
N MET A 29 -9.76 -5.63 -5.77
CA MET A 29 -8.38 -5.74 -5.28
C MET A 29 -8.29 -6.55 -3.97
N VAL A 30 -9.21 -6.31 -3.03
CA VAL A 30 -9.26 -7.08 -1.78
C VAL A 30 -9.53 -8.57 -2.05
N ASN A 31 -10.46 -8.89 -2.94
CA ASN A 31 -10.77 -10.27 -3.29
C ASN A 31 -9.60 -10.99 -3.98
N LEU A 32 -8.83 -10.29 -4.82
CA LEU A 32 -7.61 -10.83 -5.42
C LEU A 32 -6.56 -11.16 -4.34
N ILE A 33 -6.36 -10.28 -3.37
CA ILE A 33 -5.44 -10.50 -2.25
C ILE A 33 -5.89 -11.70 -1.39
N ILE A 34 -7.18 -11.80 -1.06
CA ILE A 34 -7.72 -12.93 -0.29
C ILE A 34 -7.51 -14.24 -1.06
N THR A 35 -7.77 -14.25 -2.37
CA THR A 35 -7.58 -15.42 -3.23
C THR A 35 -6.12 -15.85 -3.25
N ALA A 36 -5.19 -14.89 -3.38
CA ALA A 36 -3.75 -15.17 -3.33
C ALA A 36 -3.37 -15.83 -2.00
N TYR A 37 -3.83 -15.33 -0.86
CA TYR A 37 -3.54 -15.95 0.44
C TYR A 37 -4.14 -17.35 0.59
N ARG A 38 -5.36 -17.57 0.12
CA ARG A 38 -5.98 -18.91 0.13
C ARG A 38 -5.21 -19.92 -0.70
N ALA A 39 -4.54 -19.47 -1.76
CA ALA A 39 -3.66 -20.28 -2.58
C ALA A 39 -2.23 -20.42 -2.01
N GLY A 40 -1.95 -19.94 -0.79
CA GLY A 40 -0.61 -19.98 -0.20
C GLY A 40 0.36 -18.91 -0.75
N GLY A 41 -0.17 -17.90 -1.44
CA GLY A 41 0.58 -16.77 -1.97
C GLY A 41 0.93 -15.69 -0.94
N LYS A 42 1.47 -14.59 -1.45
CA LYS A 42 1.92 -13.42 -0.66
C LYS A 42 1.61 -12.11 -1.39
N VAL A 43 1.55 -11.01 -0.65
CA VAL A 43 1.43 -9.67 -1.22
C VAL A 43 2.82 -9.04 -1.37
N VAL A 44 3.11 -8.47 -2.53
CA VAL A 44 4.35 -7.72 -2.79
C VAL A 44 3.99 -6.28 -3.10
N LEU A 45 4.53 -5.34 -2.32
CA LEU A 45 4.25 -3.91 -2.44
C LEU A 45 5.49 -3.14 -2.85
N PHE A 46 5.30 -2.08 -3.62
CA PHE A 46 6.38 -1.20 -4.07
C PHE A 46 5.82 0.20 -4.39
N GLY A 47 6.68 1.19 -4.43
CA GLY A 47 6.33 2.58 -4.70
C GLY A 47 7.53 3.51 -4.49
N ASN A 48 7.39 4.76 -4.92
CA ASN A 48 8.44 5.77 -4.84
C ASN A 48 8.05 6.89 -3.87
N GLY A 49 9.03 7.51 -3.19
CA GLY A 49 8.79 8.61 -2.26
C GLY A 49 7.78 8.26 -1.16
N GLY A 50 6.70 9.05 -1.03
CA GLY A 50 5.63 8.76 -0.04
C GLY A 50 4.97 7.39 -0.23
N SER A 51 4.77 6.95 -1.47
CA SER A 51 4.20 5.62 -1.75
C SER A 51 5.14 4.48 -1.38
N ALA A 52 6.45 4.74 -1.27
CA ALA A 52 7.41 3.78 -0.73
C ALA A 52 7.18 3.53 0.77
N ALA A 53 6.81 4.58 1.50
CA ALA A 53 6.42 4.50 2.91
C ALA A 53 5.07 3.77 3.06
N ASP A 54 4.09 4.05 2.20
CA ASP A 54 2.81 3.32 2.20
C ASP A 54 3.01 1.82 1.94
N ALA A 55 3.90 1.45 0.99
CA ALA A 55 4.23 0.05 0.72
C ALA A 55 4.77 -0.67 1.97
N GLN A 56 5.68 -0.04 2.71
CA GLN A 56 6.22 -0.57 3.96
C GLN A 56 5.18 -0.62 5.07
N HIS A 57 4.33 0.41 5.16
CA HIS A 57 3.26 0.48 6.15
C HIS A 57 2.27 -0.68 5.98
N ILE A 58 1.75 -0.89 4.77
CA ILE A 58 0.82 -1.98 4.48
C ILE A 58 1.49 -3.34 4.70
N ALA A 59 2.74 -3.53 4.24
CA ALA A 59 3.47 -4.77 4.49
C ALA A 59 3.64 -5.04 5.99
N GLY A 60 3.94 -4.02 6.78
CA GLY A 60 4.06 -4.09 8.24
C GLY A 60 2.74 -4.48 8.92
N GLU A 61 1.63 -3.89 8.49
CA GLU A 61 0.28 -4.24 9.00
C GLU A 61 -0.11 -5.69 8.66
N LEU A 62 0.27 -6.19 7.48
CA LEU A 62 0.00 -7.56 7.04
C LEU A 62 0.89 -8.59 7.77
N VAL A 63 2.19 -8.36 7.87
CA VAL A 63 3.11 -9.27 8.57
C VAL A 63 2.87 -9.23 10.08
N GLY A 64 2.69 -8.04 10.63
CA GLY A 64 2.33 -7.84 12.03
C GLY A 64 0.85 -8.10 12.27
N GLN A 65 0.22 -7.20 13.02
CA GLN A 65 -1.21 -7.22 13.30
C GLN A 65 -1.74 -5.81 13.10
N PHE A 66 -2.83 -5.69 12.33
CA PHE A 66 -3.52 -4.42 12.12
C PHE A 66 -4.58 -4.20 13.22
N LYS A 67 -5.83 -4.64 12.98
CA LYS A 67 -6.96 -4.50 13.91
C LYS A 67 -7.33 -5.77 14.66
N LEU A 68 -6.98 -6.93 14.11
CA LEU A 68 -7.35 -8.24 14.66
C LEU A 68 -6.08 -9.00 15.06
N LYS A 69 -6.15 -9.67 16.21
CA LYS A 69 -5.11 -10.61 16.61
C LYS A 69 -5.22 -11.87 15.75
N ARG A 70 -4.25 -12.08 14.86
CA ARG A 70 -4.19 -13.20 13.90
C ARG A 70 -2.73 -13.60 13.65
N GLN A 71 -2.56 -14.73 12.96
CA GLN A 71 -1.25 -15.13 12.42
C GLN A 71 -0.75 -14.14 11.37
N ALA A 72 0.56 -14.01 11.23
CA ALA A 72 1.19 -13.15 10.21
C ALA A 72 0.71 -13.51 8.80
N LEU A 73 0.40 -12.51 7.99
CA LEU A 73 0.11 -12.70 6.56
C LEU A 73 1.39 -12.43 5.75
N PRO A 74 1.79 -13.32 4.83
CA PRO A 74 2.99 -13.13 4.01
C PRO A 74 2.91 -11.85 3.16
N ALA A 75 3.71 -10.83 3.50
CA ALA A 75 3.83 -9.62 2.71
C ALA A 75 5.28 -9.09 2.69
N ILE A 76 5.68 -8.49 1.57
CA ILE A 76 7.01 -7.91 1.38
C ILE A 76 6.87 -6.54 0.72
N ALA A 77 7.53 -5.52 1.26
CA ALA A 77 7.74 -4.25 0.58
C ALA A 77 9.12 -4.27 -0.10
N LEU A 78 9.18 -4.04 -1.41
CA LEU A 78 10.44 -3.98 -2.16
C LEU A 78 11.24 -2.69 -1.91
N THR A 79 10.71 -1.81 -1.07
CA THR A 79 11.26 -0.47 -0.83
C THR A 79 12.11 -0.37 0.44
N SER A 80 12.21 -1.44 1.25
CA SER A 80 12.89 -1.41 2.56
C SER A 80 14.34 -1.87 2.53
N ASN A 81 14.73 -2.71 1.58
CA ASN A 81 16.11 -3.20 1.46
C ASN A 81 16.95 -2.22 0.63
N THR A 82 17.61 -1.28 1.32
CA THR A 82 18.43 -0.25 0.69
C THR A 82 19.59 -0.83 -0.12
N SER A 83 20.24 -1.90 0.36
CA SER A 83 21.33 -2.54 -0.38
C SER A 83 20.88 -3.09 -1.73
N ILE A 84 19.71 -3.74 -1.81
CA ILE A 84 19.15 -4.21 -3.08
C ILE A 84 18.79 -3.03 -3.97
N LEU A 85 18.09 -2.02 -3.44
CA LEU A 85 17.67 -0.85 -4.21
C LEU A 85 18.87 -0.13 -4.83
N THR A 86 19.92 0.15 -4.04
CA THR A 86 21.09 0.89 -4.54
C THR A 86 21.91 0.07 -5.51
N ALA A 87 22.05 -1.24 -5.29
CA ALA A 87 22.79 -2.11 -6.22
C ALA A 87 22.08 -2.20 -7.57
N VAL A 88 20.76 -2.49 -7.58
CA VAL A 88 20.00 -2.60 -8.83
C VAL A 88 19.94 -1.27 -9.58
N ALA A 89 19.72 -0.15 -8.86
CA ALA A 89 19.68 1.17 -9.47
C ALA A 89 21.03 1.57 -10.09
N ASN A 90 22.15 1.20 -9.45
CA ASN A 90 23.49 1.49 -9.92
C ASN A 90 23.90 0.60 -11.11
N ASP A 91 23.62 -0.70 -11.03
CA ASP A 91 24.15 -1.69 -11.96
C ASP A 91 23.28 -1.87 -13.21
N CYS A 92 21.97 -1.62 -13.08
CA CYS A 92 21.01 -1.78 -14.17
C CYS A 92 20.41 -0.43 -14.58
N SER A 93 19.49 0.08 -13.76
CA SER A 93 18.77 1.34 -13.96
C SER A 93 17.84 1.58 -12.78
N TYR A 94 17.42 2.83 -12.59
CA TYR A 94 16.40 3.19 -11.62
C TYR A 94 14.98 2.95 -12.15
#